data_AF-A0A0K8MFU5-F1
#
_entry.id   AF-A0A0K8MFU5-F1
#
_cell.length_a   1.000
_cell.length_b   1.000
_cell.length_c   1.000
_cell.angle_alpha   90.00
_cell.angle_beta   90.00
_cell.angle_gamma   90.00
#
_symmetry.space_group_name_H-M   'P 1'
#
loop_
_entity.id
_entity.type
_entity.pdbx_description
1 polymer ?
#
loop_
_entity_poly.entity_id
_entity_poly.type
_entity_poly.pdbx_seq_one_letter_code
_entity_poly.pdbx_strand_id
1 'polypeptide(L)'
;MAITSSYQDKESRASDVFIGELGLTGEVRSVADLEGRLKEAKKLGFARAIVPKNNLAGINLPDGLEVVGVTTIKQALYLALES
;
A
#
# COMPACT_ATOMS: atom_id res chain seq x y z
N MET A 1 -4.25 -9.41 -6.16
CA MET A 1 -3.79 -8.98 -7.50
C MET A 1 -2.92 -10.09 -8.07
N ALA A 2 -3.30 -10.65 -9.23
CA ALA A 2 -2.70 -11.86 -9.80
C ALA A 2 -1.91 -11.59 -11.09
N ILE A 3 -1.21 -10.46 -11.20
CA ILE A 3 -0.47 -10.10 -12.44
C ILE A 3 1.02 -9.82 -12.18
N THR A 4 1.59 -10.12 -11.01
CA THR A 4 3.03 -9.88 -10.77
C THR A 4 3.75 -10.92 -9.90
N SER A 5 3.11 -11.98 -9.39
CA SER A 5 3.81 -12.95 -8.52
C SER A 5 4.79 -13.91 -9.24
N SER A 6 5.21 -13.63 -10.48
CA SER A 6 6.07 -14.53 -11.25
C SER A 6 7.42 -13.95 -11.67
N TYR A 7 7.80 -12.73 -11.27
CA TYR A 7 9.04 -12.14 -11.78
C TYR A 7 10.19 -11.94 -10.79
N GLN A 8 10.00 -12.03 -9.47
CA GLN A 8 11.13 -11.99 -8.54
C GLN A 8 10.84 -12.86 -7.32
N ASP A 9 11.77 -13.77 -7.06
CA ASP A 9 11.88 -14.73 -5.95
C ASP A 9 12.11 -14.03 -4.59
N LYS A 10 11.34 -12.97 -4.34
CA LYS A 10 11.31 -12.18 -3.11
C LYS A 10 9.86 -12.02 -2.73
N GLU A 11 9.41 -12.88 -1.84
CA GLU A 11 8.03 -12.90 -1.36
C GLU A 11 7.72 -11.56 -0.70
N SER A 12 6.73 -10.84 -1.22
CA SER A 12 6.16 -9.71 -0.50
C SER A 12 5.66 -10.22 0.85
N ARG A 13 6.00 -9.54 1.94
CA ARG A 13 5.54 -9.91 3.28
C ARG A 13 4.03 -10.11 3.27
N ALA A 14 3.55 -11.29 3.67
CA ALA A 14 2.12 -11.62 3.68
C ALA A 14 1.27 -10.68 4.56
N SER A 15 1.93 -9.90 5.45
CA SER A 15 1.34 -8.90 6.33
C SER A 15 1.28 -7.49 5.74
N ASP A 16 1.70 -7.29 4.48
CA ASP A 16 1.57 -6.02 3.75
C ASP A 16 0.25 -5.94 2.99
N VAL A 17 -0.34 -4.74 2.93
CA VAL A 17 -1.47 -4.41 2.05
C VAL A 17 -1.15 -3.20 1.19
N PHE A 18 -1.56 -3.23 -0.08
CA PHE A 18 -1.43 -2.11 -1.02
C PHE A 18 -2.81 -1.52 -1.28
N ILE A 19 -2.95 -0.21 -1.12
CA ILE A 19 -4.20 0.51 -1.38
C ILE A 19 -3.86 1.68 -2.30
N GLY A 20 -4.57 1.82 -3.41
CA GLY A 20 -4.31 2.90 -4.35
C GLY A 20 -4.85 2.59 -5.73
N GLU A 21 -4.97 3.62 -6.54
CA GLU A 21 -5.20 3.47 -7.97
C GLU A 21 -3.87 3.59 -8.71
N LEU A 22 -3.73 2.83 -9.81
CA LEU A 22 -2.56 2.88 -10.67
C LEU A 22 -2.92 3.62 -11.96
N GLY A 23 -2.16 4.65 -12.28
CA GLY A 23 -2.23 5.26 -13.59
C GLY A 23 -1.33 4.56 -14.61
N LEU A 24 -1.56 4.85 -15.88
CA LEU A 24 -0.87 4.20 -17.00
C LEU A 24 0.63 4.52 -17.04
N THR A 25 1.04 5.63 -16.43
CA THR A 25 2.47 6.04 -16.38
C THR A 25 3.20 5.52 -15.15
N GLY A 26 2.53 4.69 -14.35
CA GLY A 26 3.09 4.11 -13.13
C GLY A 26 2.95 5.01 -11.91
N GLU A 27 2.16 6.08 -11.98
CA GLU A 27 1.81 6.90 -10.84
C GLU A 27 0.81 6.18 -9.92
N VAL A 28 0.95 6.40 -8.62
CA VAL A 28 -0.01 5.92 -7.60
C VAL A 28 -0.93 7.09 -7.26
N ARG A 29 -2.22 6.89 -7.50
CA ARG A 29 -3.27 7.91 -7.38
C ARG A 29 -4.10 7.70 -6.13
N SER A 30 -4.65 8.81 -5.64
CA SER A 30 -5.46 8.81 -4.44
C SER A 30 -6.75 8.01 -4.60
N VAL A 31 -7.19 7.38 -3.51
CA VAL A 31 -8.49 6.70 -3.40
C VAL A 31 -9.42 7.47 -2.49
N ALA A 32 -10.73 7.37 -2.72
CA ALA A 32 -11.73 7.82 -1.75
C ALA A 32 -11.60 7.00 -0.45
N ASP A 33 -12.00 7.56 0.69
CA ASP A 33 -12.08 6.86 2.00
C ASP A 33 -10.89 5.94 2.33
N LEU A 34 -9.67 6.51 2.35
CA LEU A 34 -8.49 5.75 2.75
C LEU A 34 -8.56 5.36 4.24
N GLU A 35 -9.08 6.24 5.10
CA GLU A 35 -9.16 5.99 6.54
C GLU A 35 -10.00 4.74 6.87
N GLY A 36 -11.18 4.58 6.25
CA GLY A 36 -12.01 3.38 6.42
C GLY A 36 -11.28 2.10 5.98
N ARG A 37 -10.57 2.17 4.85
CA ARG A 37 -9.77 1.03 4.34
C ARG A 37 -8.61 0.67 5.25
N LEU A 38 -7.91 1.65 5.83
CA LEU A 38 -6.84 1.42 6.80
C LEU A 38 -7.35 0.77 8.08
N LYS A 39 -8.52 1.20 8.58
CA LYS A 39 -9.16 0.56 9.74
C LYS A 39 -9.50 -0.89 9.47
N GLU A 40 -10.01 -1.20 8.29
CA GLU A 40 -10.32 -2.58 7.91
C GLU A 40 -9.06 -3.42 7.73
N ALA A 41 -8.02 -2.88 7.09
CA ALA A 41 -6.72 -3.53 6.98
C ALA A 41 -6.15 -3.90 8.36
N LYS A 42 -6.25 -2.99 9.34
CA LYS A 42 -5.80 -3.29 10.69
C LYS A 42 -6.60 -4.43 11.34
N LYS A 43 -7.93 -4.46 11.18
CA LYS A 43 -8.78 -5.54 11.70
C LYS A 43 -8.44 -6.90 11.09
N LEU A 44 -8.09 -6.92 9.80
CA LEU A 44 -7.67 -8.12 9.08
C LEU A 44 -6.25 -8.60 9.47
N GLY A 45 -5.55 -7.85 10.32
CA GLY A 45 -4.24 -8.24 10.84
C GLY A 45 -3.06 -7.82 9.97
N PHE A 46 -3.25 -6.93 8.99
CA PHE A 46 -2.13 -6.36 8.26
C PHE A 46 -1.24 -5.54 9.20
N ALA A 47 0.07 -5.71 9.05
CA ALA A 47 1.08 -5.01 9.83
C ALA A 47 1.44 -3.67 9.19
N ARG A 48 1.38 -3.61 7.85
CA ARG A 48 1.80 -2.44 7.08
C ARG A 48 0.91 -2.21 5.87
N ALA A 49 0.58 -0.95 5.61
CA ALA A 49 -0.20 -0.49 4.47
C ALA A 49 0.62 0.47 3.59
N ILE A 50 0.74 0.16 2.31
CA ILE A 50 1.40 0.98 1.31
C ILE A 50 0.32 1.70 0.50
N VAL A 51 0.31 3.04 0.57
CA VAL A 51 -0.83 3.87 0.16
C VAL A 51 -0.40 5.08 -0.67
N PRO A 52 -1.29 5.79 -1.36
CA PRO A 52 -0.92 6.97 -2.14
C PRO A 52 -0.48 8.07 -1.17
N LYS A 53 0.71 8.64 -1.38
CA LYS A 53 1.26 9.70 -0.51
C LYS A 53 0.29 10.89 -0.37
N ASN A 54 -0.42 11.21 -1.46
CA ASN A 54 -1.37 12.32 -1.50
C ASN A 54 -2.64 12.09 -0.68
N ASN A 55 -2.95 10.84 -0.31
CA ASN A 55 -4.07 10.55 0.60
C ASN A 55 -3.74 10.79 2.08
N LEU A 56 -2.47 10.85 2.44
CA LEU A 56 -2.06 10.94 3.85
C LEU A 56 -2.29 12.33 4.46
N ALA A 57 -2.53 13.34 3.62
CA ALA A 57 -2.80 14.69 4.10
C ALA A 57 -4.19 14.75 4.78
N GLY A 58 -4.21 15.01 6.09
CA GLY A 58 -5.44 15.30 6.83
C GLY A 58 -6.29 14.08 7.20
N ILE A 59 -5.73 12.86 7.22
CA ILE A 59 -6.42 11.65 7.69
C ILE A 59 -5.89 11.18 9.04
N ASN A 60 -6.72 10.47 9.80
CA ASN A 60 -6.29 9.82 11.04
C ASN A 60 -5.81 8.40 10.75
N LEU A 61 -4.57 8.11 11.09
CA LEU A 61 -4.00 6.78 10.91
C LEU A 61 -4.39 5.86 12.09
N PRO A 62 -4.77 4.60 11.84
CA PRO A 62 -5.07 3.68 12.93
C PRO A 62 -3.78 3.27 13.66
N ASP A 63 -3.86 3.19 14.99
CA ASP A 63 -2.73 2.75 15.82
C ASP A 63 -2.30 1.32 15.50
N GLY A 64 -0.99 1.10 15.53
CA GLY A 64 -0.39 -0.22 15.32
C GLY A 64 -0.52 -0.76 13.88
N LEU A 65 -0.84 0.10 12.91
CA LEU A 65 -0.66 -0.16 11.49
C LEU A 65 0.45 0.76 10.97
N GLU A 66 1.52 0.20 10.43
CA GLU A 66 2.53 1.00 9.73
C GLU A 66 1.94 1.50 8.41
N VAL A 67 1.97 2.81 8.15
CA VAL A 67 1.41 3.37 6.91
C VAL A 67 2.51 4.09 6.14
N VAL A 68 2.77 3.64 4.91
CA VAL A 68 3.84 4.14 4.05
C VAL A 68 3.25 4.76 2.78
N GLY A 69 3.51 6.05 2.56
CA GLY A 69 3.03 6.78 1.40
C GLY A 69 3.97 6.69 0.19
N VAL A 70 3.45 6.29 -0.96
CA VAL A 70 4.19 6.21 -2.24
C VAL A 70 3.55 7.06 -3.33
N THR A 71 4.34 7.48 -4.31
CA THR A 71 3.85 8.22 -5.49
C THR A 71 3.93 7.42 -6.78
N THR A 72 4.66 6.30 -6.80
CA THR A 72 4.86 5.47 -7.99
C THR A 72 4.82 3.97 -7.66
N ILE A 73 4.43 3.16 -8.64
CA ILE A 73 4.44 1.69 -8.51
C ILE A 73 5.85 1.15 -8.27
N LYS A 74 6.88 1.81 -8.82
CA LYS A 74 8.28 1.45 -8.59
C LYS A 74 8.66 1.54 -7.11
N GLN A 75 8.22 2.60 -6.42
CA GLN A 75 8.42 2.73 -4.97
C GLN A 75 7.67 1.65 -4.20
N ALA A 76 6.41 1.37 -4.59
CA ALA A 76 5.62 0.33 -3.95
C ALA A 76 6.28 -1.06 -4.06
N LEU A 77 6.76 -1.41 -5.26
CA LEU A 77 7.48 -2.67 -5.51
C LEU A 77 8.80 -2.75 -4.76
N TYR A 78 9.56 -1.65 -4.71
CA TYR A 78 10.82 -1.61 -3.95
C TYR A 78 10.57 -1.92 -2.47
N LEU A 79 9.55 -1.29 -1.86
CA LEU A 79 9.17 -1.57 -0.48
C LEU A 79 8.67 -3.01 -0.28
N ALA A 80 7.92 -3.55 -1.25
CA ALA A 80 7.39 -4.91 -1.19
C ALA A 80 8.49 -5.99 -1.21
N LEU A 81 9.53 -5.77 -2.02
CA LEU A 81 10.55 -6.79 -2.36
C LEU A 81 11.86 -6.65 -1.57
N GLU A 82 12.10 -5.53 -0.90
CA GLU A 82 13.31 -5.33 -0.07
C GLU A 82 13.05 -5.42 1.44
N SER A 83 11.86 -5.87 1.84
CA SER A 83 11.49 -6.03 3.25
C SER A 83 11.66 -7.45 3.77
#